data_AF-A0A4V2L0D9-F1
#
_entry.id   AF-A0A4V2L0D9-F1
#
_cell.length_a   1.000
_cell.length_b   1.000
_cell.length_c   1.000
_cell.angle_alpha   90.00
_cell.angle_beta   90.00
_cell.angle_gamma   90.00
#
_symmetry.space_group_name_H-M   'P 1'
#
loop_
_entity.id
_entity.type
_entity.pdbx_description
1 polymer ?
#
loop_
_entity_poly.entity_id
_entity_poly.type
_entity_poly.pdbx_seq_one_letter_code
_entity_poly.pdbx_strand_id
1 'polypeptide(L)'
;MQNIVRAALLSSCVLATVGCAVSQPKPLAPVNEPVATAQSLAGLTVVTWNMEHLALPAEGGCRPRQAADFDRLRAYAAGLRADIVALQEVASADAVKAVFPESDWQVIMSARADSPAYECRGSGNLSTPQKVAYAVKKSVPVVQVEQFDALALNNPGLRFGLGLTVSTALGQVELLNVHMKSGCFVDDFSQADSPACQTYAQQAPVLDSWVEQREKAGKPYLVLGDFNHRLSASYNRMTRTLTQNSDGSASSLQITTRDLIGCDARYPAPIDHILAGGWAGDVQVPAAEIHVYENMQRKAMLSDHCPVSLTLKAAPKPLSNAVKWQTTSKEYRVITSAIYQSAADSVRARSLPQNPWVVVMDIDETVLDNSAYQAMRERMGKGYSRESWKDWVISEKASLVPGVAGFIDAVLAGGGKLMLITNRDKSLDSHTWANLLALGLPLSADNTCLVGRRAQDKQAIDHKTIINDKDLRRQQIRQGNPDCLVVDKQMPASWKQPHQILMQVGDNIEDVEFITQEDADVDALLKRWGGDVIVLPNPMYGSW
;
A
#
# COMPACT_ATOMS: atom_id res chain seq x y z
N MET A 1 34.24 -28.12 67.60
CA MET A 1 33.95 -27.54 68.92
C MET A 1 33.77 -26.04 68.75
N GLN A 2 32.59 -25.52 69.12
CA GLN A 2 32.28 -24.16 69.66
C GLN A 2 32.67 -22.94 68.79
N ASN A 3 31.97 -21.80 68.72
CA ASN A 3 30.69 -21.26 69.19
C ASN A 3 30.54 -19.91 68.43
N ILE A 4 29.44 -19.66 67.72
CA ILE A 4 28.40 -18.63 67.96
C ILE A 4 28.81 -17.29 68.64
N VAL A 5 28.43 -16.17 67.97
CA VAL A 5 27.72 -14.94 68.46
C VAL A 5 28.39 -13.57 68.18
N ARG A 6 27.76 -12.85 67.23
CA ARG A 6 27.31 -11.41 67.16
C ARG A 6 28.09 -10.27 67.85
N ALA A 7 28.38 -9.19 67.10
CA ALA A 7 27.60 -7.90 67.06
C ALA A 7 28.45 -6.61 66.87
N ALA A 8 27.91 -5.70 66.04
CA ALA A 8 27.94 -4.22 66.09
C ALA A 8 29.14 -3.40 65.56
N LEU A 9 28.97 -2.91 64.31
CA LEU A 9 29.00 -1.51 63.83
C LEU A 9 29.91 -0.45 64.48
N LEU A 10 30.85 0.14 63.71
CA LEU A 10 30.77 1.53 63.21
C LEU A 10 31.97 1.94 62.31
N SER A 11 31.61 2.44 61.12
CA SER A 11 32.24 3.40 60.21
C SER A 11 33.75 3.69 60.22
N SER A 12 34.39 3.51 59.05
CA SER A 12 34.87 4.64 58.23
C SER A 12 35.40 4.20 56.85
N CYS A 13 35.06 4.99 55.83
CA CYS A 13 35.35 4.91 54.40
C CYS A 13 36.79 4.51 54.02
N VAL A 14 36.96 3.67 52.99
CA VAL A 14 37.27 4.05 51.58
C VAL A 14 37.02 2.80 50.72
N LEU A 15 35.97 2.84 49.88
CA LEU A 15 35.63 1.78 48.92
C LEU A 15 36.28 2.08 47.57
N ALA A 16 37.28 1.29 47.20
CA ALA A 16 37.65 1.02 45.82
C ALA A 16 37.46 -0.50 45.60
N THR A 17 36.28 -0.89 45.14
CA THR A 17 36.00 -2.27 44.73
C THR A 17 35.88 -2.33 43.22
N VAL A 18 36.84 -3.02 42.61
CA VAL A 18 36.71 -3.69 41.32
C VAL A 18 35.61 -4.73 41.48
N GLY A 19 34.42 -4.43 40.95
CA GLY A 19 33.30 -5.37 40.87
C GLY A 19 33.26 -6.03 39.50
N CYS A 20 33.45 -7.35 39.46
CA CYS A 20 32.98 -8.17 38.35
C CYS A 20 31.45 -8.06 38.26
N ALA A 21 30.95 -7.58 37.12
CA ALA A 21 29.55 -7.73 36.74
C ALA A 21 29.48 -8.64 35.50
N VAL A 22 28.83 -9.78 35.72
CA VAL A 22 28.40 -10.74 34.71
C VAL A 22 27.59 -10.03 33.63
N SER A 23 28.09 -10.02 32.39
CA SER A 23 27.37 -9.48 31.25
C SER A 23 26.32 -10.49 30.79
N GLN A 24 25.04 -10.23 31.10
CA GLN A 24 23.95 -10.77 30.28
C GLN A 24 23.83 -9.93 29.00
N PRO A 25 23.94 -10.51 27.80
CA PRO A 25 23.51 -9.83 26.60
C PRO A 25 21.98 -9.78 26.57
N LYS A 26 21.46 -8.55 26.62
CA LYS A 26 20.07 -8.15 26.38
C LYS A 26 19.59 -8.73 25.03
N PRO A 27 18.33 -9.18 24.91
CA PRO A 27 17.80 -9.69 23.65
C PRO A 27 17.81 -8.60 22.57
N LEU A 28 18.34 -8.94 21.40
CA LEU A 28 18.27 -8.15 20.19
C LEU A 28 16.80 -7.92 19.84
N ALA A 29 16.36 -6.67 19.88
CA ALA A 29 15.10 -6.28 19.26
C ALA A 29 15.23 -6.47 17.74
N PRO A 30 14.27 -7.10 17.05
CA PRO A 30 14.29 -7.11 15.59
C PRO A 30 14.08 -5.68 15.11
N VAL A 31 15.09 -5.15 14.41
CA VAL A 31 14.94 -3.98 13.55
C VAL A 31 14.07 -4.44 12.38
N ASN A 32 12.76 -4.29 12.53
CA ASN A 32 11.86 -4.29 11.39
C ASN A 32 12.13 -3.00 10.62
N GLU A 33 13.01 -3.07 9.64
CA GLU A 33 12.90 -2.14 8.51
C GLU A 33 11.52 -2.35 7.88
N PRO A 34 10.79 -1.29 7.53
CA PRO A 34 9.68 -1.43 6.63
C PRO A 34 10.26 -1.75 5.25
N VAL A 35 10.45 -3.04 4.96
CA VAL A 35 10.41 -3.53 3.58
C VAL A 35 9.14 -2.94 2.98
N ALA A 36 9.28 -2.22 1.87
CA ALA A 36 8.20 -1.51 1.18
C ALA A 36 6.98 -2.43 0.99
N THR A 37 6.07 -2.39 1.95
CA THR A 37 4.82 -3.12 1.94
C THR A 37 3.93 -2.47 0.90
N ALA A 38 3.42 -3.30 -0.02
CA ALA A 38 2.22 -3.12 -0.83
C ALA A 38 1.69 -1.67 -0.84
N GLN A 39 1.89 -1.00 -1.97
CA GLN A 39 1.32 0.31 -2.32
C GLN A 39 0.04 0.62 -1.55
N SER A 40 -0.07 1.83 -1.01
CA SER A 40 -1.31 2.36 -0.45
C SER A 40 -2.38 2.46 -1.56
N LEU A 41 -2.98 1.35 -1.94
CA LEU A 41 -3.94 1.20 -3.03
C LEU A 41 -5.32 1.84 -2.73
N ALA A 42 -5.42 2.65 -1.67
CA ALA A 42 -6.64 3.37 -1.28
C ALA A 42 -6.48 4.90 -1.35
N GLY A 43 -5.33 5.42 -1.80
CA GLY A 43 -5.09 6.86 -1.86
C GLY A 43 -4.09 7.30 -2.92
N LEU A 44 -3.97 8.62 -3.08
CA LEU A 44 -2.99 9.27 -3.96
C LEU A 44 -2.27 10.35 -3.16
N THR A 45 -0.95 10.24 -3.04
CA THR A 45 -0.11 11.27 -2.39
C THR A 45 0.55 12.14 -3.44
N VAL A 46 0.17 13.42 -3.49
CA VAL A 46 0.80 14.42 -4.35
C VAL A 46 1.65 15.37 -3.52
N VAL A 47 2.73 15.88 -4.09
CA VAL A 47 3.58 16.91 -3.50
C VAL A 47 3.81 18.02 -4.51
N THR A 48 3.86 19.27 -4.06
CA THR A 48 4.48 20.37 -4.81
C THR A 48 5.75 20.84 -4.13
N TRP A 49 6.81 21.09 -4.90
CA TRP A 49 8.11 21.51 -4.38
C TRP A 49 8.83 22.40 -5.39
N ASN A 50 8.94 23.69 -5.06
CA ASN A 50 9.89 24.57 -5.75
C ASN A 50 11.31 24.16 -5.34
N MET A 51 12.16 23.88 -6.32
CA MET A 51 13.48 23.30 -6.11
C MET A 51 14.61 24.34 -6.07
N GLU A 52 14.31 25.64 -6.06
CA GLU A 52 15.28 26.75 -6.02
C GLU A 52 16.41 26.54 -7.04
N HIS A 53 16.09 26.72 -8.32
CA HIS A 53 17.04 26.57 -9.42
C HIS A 53 17.80 25.22 -9.46
N LEU A 54 17.10 24.09 -9.39
CA LEU A 54 17.75 22.78 -9.54
C LEU A 54 18.29 22.60 -10.96
N ALA A 55 19.59 22.42 -11.08
CA ALA A 55 20.26 22.35 -12.38
C ALA A 55 21.34 21.27 -12.43
N LEU A 56 21.63 20.83 -13.65
CA LEU A 56 22.88 20.17 -13.99
C LEU A 56 23.56 20.96 -15.13
N PRO A 57 24.90 21.13 -15.08
CA PRO A 57 25.80 20.69 -14.01
C PRO A 57 25.50 21.40 -12.67
N ALA A 58 25.81 20.74 -11.56
CA ALA A 58 25.29 21.07 -10.21
C ALA A 58 25.70 22.47 -9.73
N GLU A 59 26.84 22.94 -10.18
CA GLU A 59 27.42 24.25 -9.90
C GLU A 59 26.76 25.41 -10.65
N GLY A 60 25.87 25.13 -11.60
CA GLY A 60 25.19 26.13 -12.42
C GLY A 60 24.01 26.80 -11.71
N GLY A 61 23.59 27.95 -12.26
CA GLY A 61 22.38 28.66 -11.83
C GLY A 61 22.58 29.57 -10.62
N CYS A 62 21.47 30.11 -10.13
CA CYS A 62 21.48 31.02 -8.98
C CYS A 62 21.78 30.32 -7.66
N ARG A 63 21.62 28.99 -7.63
CA ARG A 63 21.95 28.15 -6.49
C ARG A 63 22.83 26.97 -6.89
N PRO A 64 24.15 27.19 -6.94
CA PRO A 64 25.12 26.11 -7.08
C PRO A 64 24.98 25.10 -5.95
N ARG A 65 25.10 23.81 -6.29
CA ARG A 65 25.02 22.67 -5.38
C ARG A 65 26.23 21.76 -5.54
N GLN A 66 26.48 20.95 -4.52
CA GLN A 66 27.48 19.89 -4.54
C GLN A 66 26.80 18.52 -4.63
N ALA A 67 27.58 17.47 -4.91
CA ALA A 67 27.06 16.10 -4.95
C ALA A 67 26.33 15.69 -3.65
N ALA A 68 26.87 16.10 -2.49
CA ALA A 68 26.26 15.85 -1.19
C ALA A 68 24.87 16.50 -1.05
N ASP A 69 24.61 17.63 -1.72
CA ASP A 69 23.27 18.24 -1.71
C ASP A 69 22.27 17.39 -2.50
N PHE A 70 22.68 16.76 -3.61
CA PHE A 70 21.84 15.83 -4.35
C PHE A 70 21.55 14.55 -3.55
N ASP A 71 22.51 14.04 -2.76
CA ASP A 71 22.27 12.94 -1.83
C ASP A 71 21.21 13.32 -0.78
N ARG A 72 21.32 14.52 -0.21
CA ARG A 72 20.32 15.05 0.75
C ARG A 72 18.96 15.27 0.11
N LEU A 73 18.90 15.80 -1.11
CA LEU A 73 17.66 15.95 -1.88
C LEU A 73 17.01 14.59 -2.16
N ARG A 74 17.78 13.57 -2.55
CA ARG A 74 17.29 12.19 -2.74
C ARG A 74 16.70 11.61 -1.47
N ALA A 75 17.46 11.69 -0.37
CA ALA A 75 17.02 11.17 0.93
C ALA A 75 15.74 11.89 1.41
N TYR A 76 15.69 13.20 1.24
CA TYR A 76 14.53 14.01 1.61
C TYR A 76 13.31 13.67 0.76
N ALA A 77 13.47 13.58 -0.58
CA ALA A 77 12.41 13.20 -1.51
C ALA A 77 11.82 11.81 -1.19
N ALA A 78 12.66 10.84 -0.82
CA ALA A 78 12.21 9.52 -0.38
C ALA A 78 11.35 9.59 0.90
N GLY A 79 11.71 10.48 1.83
CA GLY A 79 10.97 10.73 3.07
C GLY A 79 9.57 11.31 2.87
N LEU A 80 9.31 12.01 1.75
CA LEU A 80 7.99 12.60 1.43
C LEU A 80 6.93 11.54 1.12
N ARG A 81 7.33 10.30 0.80
CA ARG A 81 6.44 9.17 0.43
C ARG A 81 5.43 9.50 -0.68
N ALA A 82 5.76 10.46 -1.54
CA ALA A 82 4.90 10.91 -2.63
C ALA A 82 4.71 9.84 -3.70
N ASP A 83 3.59 9.89 -4.41
CA ASP A 83 3.36 9.14 -5.66
C ASP A 83 3.63 10.03 -6.89
N ILE A 84 3.36 11.33 -6.75
CA ILE A 84 3.61 12.36 -7.76
C ILE A 84 4.22 13.58 -7.07
N VAL A 85 5.30 14.12 -7.62
CA VAL A 85 5.91 15.39 -7.19
C VAL A 85 5.88 16.38 -8.34
N ALA A 86 5.13 17.46 -8.18
CA ALA A 86 5.13 18.64 -9.04
C ALA A 86 6.30 19.56 -8.65
N LEU A 87 7.24 19.74 -9.57
CA LEU A 87 8.48 20.47 -9.35
C LEU A 87 8.43 21.80 -10.08
N GLN A 88 8.93 22.85 -9.44
CA GLN A 88 9.15 24.17 -10.03
C GLN A 88 10.64 24.55 -9.96
N GLU A 89 11.05 25.48 -10.82
CA GLU A 89 12.43 25.96 -10.94
C GLU A 89 13.48 24.88 -11.22
N VAL A 90 13.15 23.93 -12.10
CA VAL A 90 14.09 22.89 -12.55
C VAL A 90 14.62 23.21 -13.95
N ALA A 91 15.91 22.98 -14.19
CA ALA A 91 16.55 23.33 -15.45
C ALA A 91 16.41 22.27 -16.55
N SER A 92 16.51 20.98 -16.18
CA SER A 92 16.49 19.87 -17.13
C SER A 92 15.91 18.60 -16.51
N ALA A 93 15.49 17.66 -17.36
CA ALA A 93 15.03 16.35 -16.92
C ALA A 93 16.14 15.57 -16.19
N ASP A 94 17.40 15.74 -16.62
CA ASP A 94 18.55 15.11 -15.97
C ASP A 94 18.76 15.60 -14.53
N ALA A 95 18.54 16.90 -14.29
CA ALA A 95 18.60 17.45 -12.94
C ALA A 95 17.50 16.87 -12.03
N VAL A 96 16.30 16.66 -12.57
CA VAL A 96 15.22 15.97 -11.85
C VAL A 96 15.58 14.51 -11.57
N LYS A 97 16.10 13.78 -12.57
CA LYS A 97 16.49 12.36 -12.44
C LYS A 97 17.61 12.15 -11.42
N ALA A 98 18.48 13.14 -11.22
CA ALA A 98 19.51 13.09 -10.18
C ALA A 98 18.93 13.12 -8.75
N VAL A 99 17.69 13.62 -8.58
CA VAL A 99 16.94 13.60 -7.32
C VAL A 99 15.93 12.45 -7.26
N PHE A 100 15.37 12.05 -8.40
CA PHE A 100 14.34 11.01 -8.53
C PHE A 100 14.82 9.88 -9.46
N PRO A 101 15.37 8.77 -8.91
CA PRO A 101 15.97 7.71 -9.71
C PRO A 101 15.01 7.07 -10.72
N GLU A 102 15.49 6.84 -11.94
CA GLU A 102 14.68 6.24 -13.01
C GLU A 102 14.23 4.80 -12.73
N SER A 103 14.82 4.10 -11.77
CA SER A 103 14.34 2.78 -11.32
C SER A 103 12.87 2.84 -10.90
N ASP A 104 12.51 3.91 -10.20
CA ASP A 104 11.21 4.05 -9.52
C ASP A 104 10.34 5.15 -10.12
N TRP A 105 10.96 6.15 -10.75
CA TRP A 105 10.30 7.36 -11.23
C TRP A 105 10.34 7.49 -12.76
N GLN A 106 9.31 8.12 -13.31
CA GLN A 106 9.28 8.68 -14.65
C GLN A 106 9.20 10.21 -14.57
N VAL A 107 9.97 10.90 -15.39
CA VAL A 107 10.05 12.37 -15.39
C VAL A 107 9.33 12.94 -16.61
N ILE A 108 8.37 13.84 -16.37
CA ILE A 108 7.63 14.57 -17.41
C ILE A 108 7.97 16.06 -17.24
N MET A 109 8.44 16.72 -18.28
CA MET A 109 8.89 18.12 -18.21
C MET A 109 8.09 19.00 -19.16
N SER A 110 7.95 20.29 -18.83
CA SER A 110 7.34 21.21 -19.77
C SER A 110 8.21 21.41 -21.01
N ALA A 111 7.57 21.50 -22.17
CA ALA A 111 8.17 21.69 -23.48
C ALA A 111 8.65 23.13 -23.71
N ARG A 112 8.61 23.98 -22.67
CA ARG A 112 9.09 25.36 -22.71
C ARG A 112 10.55 25.39 -23.16
N ALA A 113 10.83 26.22 -24.15
CA ALA A 113 12.19 26.50 -24.59
C ALA A 113 13.04 27.11 -23.46
N ASP A 114 14.35 27.01 -23.60
CA ASP A 114 15.27 27.64 -22.65
C ASP A 114 15.16 29.17 -22.78
N SER A 115 15.13 29.85 -21.64
CA SER A 115 15.06 31.30 -21.59
C SER A 115 16.47 31.90 -21.52
N PRO A 116 16.66 33.14 -22.03
CA PRO A 116 17.92 33.85 -21.84
C PRO A 116 18.33 33.90 -20.38
N ALA A 117 19.61 33.65 -20.11
CA ALA A 117 20.16 33.74 -18.77
C ALA A 117 20.22 35.20 -18.29
N TYR A 118 20.03 35.42 -16.99
CA TYR A 118 20.21 36.70 -16.32
C TYR A 118 21.18 36.54 -15.14
N GLU A 119 21.73 37.66 -14.67
CA GLU A 119 22.62 37.65 -13.51
C GLU A 119 21.85 37.44 -12.22
N CYS A 120 22.25 36.41 -11.47
CA CYS A 120 21.67 36.05 -10.20
C CYS A 120 22.04 37.06 -9.12
N ARG A 121 21.03 37.56 -8.41
CA ARG A 121 21.21 38.56 -7.37
C ARG A 121 22.12 38.04 -6.26
N GLY A 122 23.26 38.71 -6.07
CA GLY A 122 24.16 38.48 -4.93
C GLY A 122 25.17 37.35 -5.09
N SER A 123 25.17 36.61 -6.20
CA SER A 123 26.19 35.59 -6.50
C SER A 123 27.06 35.90 -7.72
N GLY A 124 26.58 36.74 -8.65
CA GLY A 124 27.26 37.00 -9.93
C GLY A 124 27.18 35.83 -10.92
N ASN A 125 26.51 34.74 -10.56
CA ASN A 125 26.28 33.60 -11.44
C ASN A 125 25.21 33.93 -12.48
N LEU A 126 25.21 33.19 -13.59
CA LEU A 126 24.12 33.22 -14.55
C LEU A 126 23.02 32.23 -14.17
N SER A 127 21.77 32.66 -14.34
CA SER A 127 20.60 31.81 -14.12
C SER A 127 20.56 30.66 -15.13
N THR A 128 20.10 29.49 -14.70
CA THR A 128 19.72 28.38 -15.56
C THR A 128 18.26 28.51 -16.02
N PRO A 129 17.84 27.75 -17.06
CA PRO A 129 16.43 27.63 -17.37
C PRO A 129 15.61 27.24 -16.12
N GLN A 130 14.40 27.77 -16.02
CA GLN A 130 13.45 27.43 -14.98
C GLN A 130 12.17 26.95 -15.62
N LYS A 131 11.97 25.64 -15.58
CA LYS A 131 10.79 24.94 -16.09
C LYS A 131 10.03 24.31 -14.93
N VAL A 132 8.86 23.78 -15.25
CA VAL A 132 8.07 22.93 -14.36
C VAL A 132 8.18 21.49 -14.84
N ALA A 133 8.14 20.54 -13.91
CA ALA A 133 8.21 19.11 -14.20
C ALA A 133 7.36 18.31 -13.22
N TYR A 134 7.09 17.05 -13.55
CA TYR A 134 6.63 16.04 -12.62
C TYR A 134 7.68 14.94 -12.50
N ALA A 135 7.92 14.47 -11.28
CA ALA A 135 8.42 13.14 -11.02
C ALA A 135 7.21 12.27 -10.59
N VAL A 136 6.89 11.23 -11.36
CA VAL A 136 5.75 10.33 -11.11
C VAL A 136 6.29 8.93 -10.84
N LYS A 137 5.80 8.23 -9.81
CA LYS A 137 6.17 6.81 -9.64
C LYS A 137 5.74 6.02 -10.87
N LYS A 138 6.58 5.11 -11.36
CA LYS A 138 6.28 4.25 -12.52
C LYS A 138 5.03 3.40 -12.32
N SER A 139 4.65 3.15 -11.07
CA SER A 139 3.43 2.42 -10.74
C SER A 139 2.13 3.24 -10.88
N VAL A 140 2.22 4.54 -11.17
CA VAL A 140 1.07 5.41 -11.45
C VAL A 140 0.98 5.60 -12.97
N PRO A 141 -0.02 5.01 -13.65
CA PRO A 141 -0.18 5.16 -15.08
C PRO A 141 -0.50 6.60 -15.47
N VAL A 142 0.34 7.19 -16.32
CA VAL A 142 0.09 8.49 -16.97
C VAL A 142 -0.72 8.25 -18.23
N VAL A 143 -1.90 8.86 -18.30
CA VAL A 143 -2.85 8.73 -19.41
C VAL A 143 -2.60 9.82 -20.45
N GLN A 144 -2.36 11.06 -20.01
CA GLN A 144 -2.19 12.22 -20.90
C GLN A 144 -1.24 13.25 -20.27
N VAL A 145 -0.51 13.96 -21.13
CA VAL A 145 0.30 15.14 -20.77
C VAL A 145 -0.22 16.34 -21.57
N GLU A 146 -0.47 17.45 -20.89
CA GLU A 146 -0.91 18.71 -21.48
C GLU A 146 0.19 19.77 -21.29
N GLN A 147 0.62 20.42 -22.38
CA GLN A 147 1.53 21.56 -22.32
C GLN A 147 0.68 22.83 -22.27
N PHE A 148 0.52 23.44 -21.10
CA PHE A 148 -0.35 24.60 -20.91
C PHE A 148 0.46 25.89 -21.05
N ASP A 149 0.81 26.22 -22.29
CA ASP A 149 1.65 27.36 -22.67
C ASP A 149 0.96 28.72 -22.51
N ALA A 150 -0.38 28.76 -22.42
CA ALA A 150 -1.16 29.98 -22.22
C ALA A 150 -0.69 30.80 -21.00
N LEU A 151 -0.23 30.15 -19.91
CA LEU A 151 0.32 30.84 -18.74
C LEU A 151 1.63 31.60 -19.01
N ALA A 152 2.33 31.27 -20.10
CA ALA A 152 3.55 31.97 -20.48
C ALA A 152 3.28 33.32 -21.15
N LEU A 153 2.05 33.61 -21.57
CA LEU A 153 1.67 34.89 -22.19
C LEU A 153 2.59 35.30 -23.36
N ASN A 154 3.06 34.31 -24.14
CA ASN A 154 4.06 34.48 -25.21
C ASN A 154 5.39 35.13 -24.75
N ASN A 155 5.68 35.11 -23.45
CA ASN A 155 6.90 35.63 -22.88
C ASN A 155 7.85 34.46 -22.53
N PRO A 156 9.04 34.37 -23.16
CA PRO A 156 9.96 33.26 -22.92
C PRO A 156 10.47 33.21 -21.48
N GLY A 157 10.39 34.30 -20.70
CA GLY A 157 10.75 34.31 -19.28
C GLY A 157 9.70 33.67 -18.36
N LEU A 158 8.44 33.59 -18.79
CA LEU A 158 7.35 33.00 -18.00
C LEU A 158 7.24 31.50 -18.25
N ARG A 159 6.58 30.79 -17.32
CA ARG A 159 6.54 29.33 -17.30
C ARG A 159 5.24 28.83 -17.89
N PHE A 160 5.33 27.70 -18.58
CA PHE A 160 4.15 26.93 -18.98
C PHE A 160 3.55 26.32 -17.71
N GLY A 161 2.24 26.10 -17.70
CA GLY A 161 1.67 25.06 -16.85
C GLY A 161 1.97 23.69 -17.45
N LEU A 162 2.04 22.66 -16.62
CA LEU A 162 2.17 21.27 -17.07
C LEU A 162 1.02 20.45 -16.53
N GLY A 163 0.11 20.05 -17.41
CA GLY A 163 -1.03 19.22 -17.10
C GLY A 163 -0.71 17.73 -17.22
N LEU A 164 -1.30 16.93 -16.36
CA LEU A 164 -1.13 15.48 -16.29
C LEU A 164 -2.47 14.82 -15.98
N THR A 165 -2.89 13.84 -16.77
CA THR A 165 -4.00 12.95 -16.42
C THR A 165 -3.43 11.61 -15.98
N VAL A 166 -3.78 11.16 -14.77
CA VAL A 166 -3.32 9.87 -14.22
C VAL A 166 -4.49 8.95 -13.90
N SER A 167 -4.25 7.64 -14.04
CA SER A 167 -5.19 6.63 -13.57
C SER A 167 -4.80 6.19 -12.15
N THR A 168 -5.74 6.30 -11.20
CA THR A 168 -5.50 5.96 -9.79
C THR A 168 -6.58 5.03 -9.26
N ALA A 169 -6.40 4.52 -8.04
CA ALA A 169 -7.45 3.80 -7.34
C ALA A 169 -8.70 4.66 -7.05
N LEU A 170 -8.56 5.99 -7.10
CA LEU A 170 -9.65 6.97 -6.92
C LEU A 170 -10.37 7.30 -8.24
N GLY A 171 -9.96 6.70 -9.36
CA GLY A 171 -10.38 7.08 -10.71
C GLY A 171 -9.32 7.90 -11.45
N GLN A 172 -9.70 8.47 -12.59
CA GLN A 172 -8.83 9.40 -13.32
C GLN A 172 -8.81 10.76 -12.63
N VAL A 173 -7.62 11.33 -12.50
CA VAL A 173 -7.39 12.63 -11.85
C VAL A 173 -6.59 13.50 -12.80
N GLU A 174 -7.03 14.75 -13.01
CA GLU A 174 -6.30 15.76 -13.77
C GLU A 174 -5.48 16.65 -12.82
N LEU A 175 -4.19 16.85 -13.09
CA LEU A 175 -3.29 17.67 -12.28
C LEU A 175 -2.70 18.79 -13.14
N LEU A 176 -2.61 20.01 -12.61
CA LEU A 176 -1.90 21.12 -13.25
C LEU A 176 -0.79 21.65 -12.34
N ASN A 177 0.45 21.52 -12.80
CA ASN A 177 1.63 22.09 -12.15
C ASN A 177 1.81 23.52 -12.65
N VAL A 178 1.82 24.48 -11.71
CA VAL A 178 2.00 25.91 -12.00
C VAL A 178 3.24 26.50 -11.32
N HIS A 179 3.82 27.50 -11.97
CA HIS A 179 4.79 28.40 -11.35
C HIS A 179 4.48 29.83 -11.83
N MET A 180 3.64 30.52 -11.06
CA MET A 180 3.05 31.81 -11.42
C MET A 180 4.06 32.95 -11.24
N LYS A 181 3.76 34.14 -11.78
CA LYS A 181 4.67 35.28 -11.75
C LYS A 181 5.01 35.71 -10.32
N SER A 182 6.27 35.59 -9.94
CA SER A 182 6.81 36.18 -8.71
C SER A 182 6.93 37.72 -8.78
N GLY A 183 6.93 38.38 -7.61
CA GLY A 183 7.16 39.82 -7.47
C GLY A 183 5.90 40.68 -7.29
N CYS A 184 4.70 40.09 -7.33
CA CYS A 184 3.46 40.77 -6.96
C CYS A 184 3.04 40.37 -5.54
N PHE A 185 3.50 41.11 -4.53
CA PHE A 185 3.32 40.75 -3.11
C PHE A 185 2.18 41.54 -2.43
N VAL A 186 1.10 41.79 -3.16
CA VAL A 186 -0.12 42.44 -2.65
C VAL A 186 -1.27 41.45 -2.62
N ASP A 187 -2.29 41.67 -1.79
CA ASP A 187 -3.43 40.76 -1.76
C ASP A 187 -4.40 40.94 -2.93
N ASP A 188 -4.42 42.13 -3.54
CA ASP A 188 -5.18 42.43 -4.74
C ASP A 188 -4.28 42.96 -5.85
N PHE A 189 -3.84 42.06 -6.74
CA PHE A 189 -2.99 42.38 -7.88
C PHE A 189 -3.63 43.38 -8.86
N SER A 190 -4.95 43.55 -8.84
CA SER A 190 -5.65 44.49 -9.74
C SER A 190 -5.49 45.95 -9.34
N GLN A 191 -5.07 46.19 -8.09
CA GLN A 191 -4.90 47.54 -7.52
C GLN A 191 -3.43 48.00 -7.54
N ALA A 192 -2.55 47.27 -8.21
CA ALA A 192 -1.11 47.53 -8.22
C ALA A 192 -0.55 47.60 -9.64
N ASP A 193 0.19 48.69 -9.92
CA ASP A 193 0.74 48.98 -11.25
C ASP A 193 2.14 48.40 -11.50
N SER A 194 2.67 47.59 -10.59
CA SER A 194 3.99 46.98 -10.80
C SER A 194 3.97 46.06 -12.02
N PRO A 195 5.06 45.97 -12.82
CA PRO A 195 5.10 45.07 -13.99
C PRO A 195 4.81 43.60 -13.63
N ALA A 196 5.21 43.18 -12.43
CA ALA A 196 4.92 41.84 -11.92
C ALA A 196 3.42 41.64 -11.67
N CYS A 197 2.74 42.61 -11.05
CA CYS A 197 1.29 42.53 -10.82
C CYS A 197 0.49 42.61 -12.13
N GLN A 198 0.89 43.44 -13.09
CA GLN A 198 0.26 43.49 -14.42
C GLN A 198 0.37 42.16 -15.17
N THR A 199 1.53 41.50 -15.06
CA THR A 199 1.73 40.15 -15.63
C THR A 199 0.88 39.12 -14.90
N TYR A 200 0.88 39.14 -13.56
CA TYR A 200 0.07 38.23 -12.75
C TYR A 200 -1.43 38.39 -13.04
N ALA A 201 -1.90 39.62 -13.22
CA ALA A 201 -3.29 39.93 -13.58
C ALA A 201 -3.72 39.34 -14.93
N GLN A 202 -2.77 39.12 -15.85
CA GLN A 202 -3.02 38.42 -17.12
C GLN A 202 -3.01 36.90 -16.95
N GLN A 203 -2.17 36.35 -16.07
CA GLN A 203 -2.14 34.91 -15.80
C GLN A 203 -3.37 34.43 -15.00
N ALA A 204 -3.89 35.25 -14.09
CA ALA A 204 -5.01 34.89 -13.22
C ALA A 204 -6.25 34.37 -13.97
N PRO A 205 -6.83 35.09 -14.96
CA PRO A 205 -7.98 34.60 -15.71
C PRO A 205 -7.67 33.37 -16.59
N VAL A 206 -6.41 33.19 -17.00
CA VAL A 206 -5.99 32.00 -17.78
C VAL A 206 -6.06 30.75 -16.89
N LEU A 207 -5.55 30.83 -15.66
CA LEU A 207 -5.63 29.73 -14.70
C LEU A 207 -7.08 29.46 -14.28
N ASP A 208 -7.84 30.52 -14.03
CA ASP A 208 -9.25 30.45 -13.66
C ASP A 208 -10.08 29.71 -14.72
N SER A 209 -9.89 30.06 -16.00
CA SER A 209 -10.54 29.35 -17.10
C SER A 209 -10.18 27.86 -17.15
N TRP A 210 -8.94 27.49 -16.82
CA TRP A 210 -8.54 26.08 -16.74
C TRP A 210 -9.33 25.35 -15.63
N VAL A 211 -9.48 25.98 -14.46
CA VAL A 211 -10.23 25.47 -13.30
C VAL A 211 -11.72 25.32 -13.64
N GLU A 212 -12.36 26.36 -14.17
CA GLU A 212 -13.79 26.34 -14.50
C GLU A 212 -14.15 25.28 -15.55
N GLN A 213 -13.25 25.02 -16.52
CA GLN A 213 -13.46 23.94 -17.48
C GLN A 213 -13.57 22.57 -16.80
N ARG A 214 -12.83 22.34 -15.70
CA ARG A 214 -12.88 21.07 -14.95
C ARG A 214 -14.07 21.03 -13.98
N GLU A 215 -14.41 22.15 -13.36
CA GLU A 215 -15.66 22.30 -12.60
C GLU A 215 -16.87 21.94 -13.46
N LYS A 216 -16.97 22.53 -14.67
CA LYS A 216 -18.04 22.26 -15.63
C LYS A 216 -18.05 20.81 -16.12
N ALA A 217 -16.87 20.18 -16.26
CA ALA A 217 -16.75 18.79 -16.65
C ALA A 217 -17.10 17.81 -15.52
N GLY A 218 -17.20 18.27 -14.27
CA GLY A 218 -17.45 17.42 -13.10
C GLY A 218 -16.36 16.38 -12.85
N LYS A 219 -15.13 16.63 -13.31
CA LYS A 219 -14.00 15.71 -13.16
C LYS A 219 -13.15 16.09 -11.94
N PRO A 220 -12.61 15.12 -11.18
CA PRO A 220 -11.67 15.41 -10.12
C PRO A 220 -10.37 16.01 -10.66
N TYR A 221 -9.92 17.11 -10.05
CA TYR A 221 -8.69 17.77 -10.43
C TYR A 221 -7.90 18.34 -9.24
N LEU A 222 -6.61 18.58 -9.50
CA LEU A 222 -5.67 19.23 -8.61
C LEU A 222 -4.94 20.35 -9.36
N VAL A 223 -4.79 21.51 -8.73
CA VAL A 223 -3.84 22.55 -9.17
C VAL A 223 -2.81 22.70 -8.08
N LEU A 224 -1.54 22.46 -8.40
CA LEU A 224 -0.47 22.44 -7.43
C LEU A 224 0.76 23.15 -7.96
N GLY A 225 1.48 23.85 -7.09
CA GLY A 225 2.62 24.63 -7.55
C GLY A 225 2.98 25.78 -6.64
N ASP A 226 3.92 26.58 -7.11
CA ASP A 226 4.26 27.86 -6.53
C ASP A 226 3.41 28.95 -7.21
N PHE A 227 2.38 29.41 -6.49
CA PHE A 227 1.49 30.46 -6.96
C PHE A 227 2.09 31.85 -6.78
N ASN A 228 3.21 32.00 -6.05
CA ASN A 228 3.78 33.30 -5.72
C ASN A 228 2.78 34.29 -5.08
N HIS A 229 1.71 33.78 -4.47
CA HIS A 229 0.60 34.56 -3.93
C HIS A 229 -0.04 33.81 -2.75
N ARG A 230 -0.59 34.54 -1.78
CA ARG A 230 -1.06 33.98 -0.50
C ARG A 230 -2.52 33.53 -0.59
N LEU A 231 -2.77 32.33 -1.09
CA LEU A 231 -4.14 31.86 -1.33
C LEU A 231 -4.88 31.40 -0.06
N SER A 232 -4.18 31.25 1.06
CA SER A 232 -4.80 30.93 2.36
C SER A 232 -5.73 32.04 2.85
N ALA A 233 -5.50 33.30 2.44
CA ALA A 233 -6.37 34.43 2.76
C ALA A 233 -7.62 34.46 1.86
N SER A 234 -8.82 34.42 2.45
CA SER A 234 -10.08 34.42 1.70
C SER A 234 -10.37 35.73 0.95
N TYR A 235 -9.83 36.86 1.42
CA TYR A 235 -9.98 38.17 0.79
C TYR A 235 -9.03 38.40 -0.39
N ASN A 236 -8.02 37.55 -0.53
CA ASN A 236 -7.04 37.63 -1.60
C ASN A 236 -7.73 37.58 -2.98
N ARG A 237 -7.32 38.44 -3.93
CA ARG A 237 -7.95 38.53 -5.24
C ARG A 237 -7.88 37.22 -6.01
N MET A 238 -6.73 36.54 -5.99
CA MET A 238 -6.57 35.27 -6.69
C MET A 238 -7.44 34.17 -6.07
N THR A 239 -7.53 34.13 -4.73
CA THR A 239 -8.44 33.22 -4.02
C THR A 239 -9.88 33.42 -4.46
N ARG A 240 -10.35 34.67 -4.49
CA ARG A 240 -11.72 34.97 -4.94
C ARG A 240 -11.94 34.65 -6.41
N THR A 241 -10.96 34.91 -7.27
CA THR A 241 -11.03 34.51 -8.69
C THR A 241 -11.25 33.01 -8.81
N LEU A 242 -10.37 32.18 -8.24
CA LEU A 242 -10.46 30.72 -8.41
C LEU A 242 -11.66 30.04 -7.73
N THR A 243 -12.26 30.68 -6.71
CA THR A 243 -13.35 30.08 -5.91
C THR A 243 -14.73 30.61 -6.29
N GLN A 244 -14.83 31.44 -7.34
CA GLN A 244 -16.09 31.98 -7.84
C GLN A 244 -16.21 31.72 -9.33
N ASN A 245 -17.03 30.73 -9.70
CA ASN A 245 -17.24 30.42 -11.11
C ASN A 245 -17.95 31.60 -11.80
N SER A 246 -17.44 31.97 -12.98
CA SER A 246 -17.90 33.10 -13.80
C SER A 246 -19.35 32.96 -14.28
N ASP A 247 -19.87 31.73 -14.33
CA ASP A 247 -21.26 31.41 -14.65
C ASP A 247 -22.21 31.47 -13.43
N GLY A 248 -21.69 31.77 -12.24
CA GLY A 248 -22.45 31.86 -11.00
C GLY A 248 -22.75 30.50 -10.35
N SER A 249 -22.26 29.40 -10.90
CA SER A 249 -22.36 28.08 -10.26
C SER A 249 -21.49 27.99 -9.00
N ALA A 250 -21.82 27.06 -8.11
CA ALA A 250 -21.03 26.83 -6.92
C ALA A 250 -19.68 26.19 -7.30
N SER A 251 -18.58 26.78 -6.84
CA SER A 251 -17.25 26.18 -6.98
C SER A 251 -17.07 25.05 -5.96
N SER A 252 -16.58 23.91 -6.44
CA SER A 252 -16.17 22.78 -5.60
C SER A 252 -14.70 22.86 -5.16
N LEU A 253 -13.97 23.90 -5.59
CA LEU A 253 -12.55 24.07 -5.34
C LEU A 253 -12.26 24.31 -3.85
N GLN A 254 -11.41 23.45 -3.30
CA GLN A 254 -10.90 23.53 -1.93
C GLN A 254 -9.44 23.99 -1.94
N ILE A 255 -9.15 25.05 -1.17
CA ILE A 255 -7.78 25.49 -0.89
C ILE A 255 -7.26 24.69 0.29
N THR A 256 -6.58 23.57 0.04
CA THR A 256 -6.20 22.60 1.08
C THR A 256 -5.16 23.12 2.07
N THR A 257 -4.51 24.24 1.73
CA THR A 257 -3.50 24.92 2.55
C THR A 257 -4.07 26.09 3.37
N ARG A 258 -5.40 26.25 3.45
CA ARG A 258 -6.05 27.43 4.06
C ARG A 258 -5.56 27.72 5.48
N ASP A 259 -5.40 26.68 6.29
CA ASP A 259 -5.03 26.79 7.70
C ASP A 259 -3.54 26.53 7.96
N LEU A 260 -2.72 26.50 6.89
CA LEU A 260 -1.29 26.20 7.00
C LEU A 260 -0.45 27.46 7.24
N ILE A 261 0.56 27.28 8.07
CA ILE A 261 1.63 28.25 8.30
C ILE A 261 2.85 27.83 7.49
N GLY A 262 3.33 28.72 6.62
CA GLY A 262 4.56 28.55 5.85
C GLY A 262 5.77 28.25 6.74
N CYS A 263 6.76 27.55 6.20
CA CYS A 263 7.89 27.09 7.00
C CYS A 263 8.92 28.18 7.34
N ASP A 264 8.95 29.30 6.61
CA ASP A 264 9.80 30.43 6.93
C ASP A 264 9.06 31.40 7.85
N ALA A 265 9.55 31.58 9.08
CA ALA A 265 8.95 32.47 10.07
C ALA A 265 8.81 33.94 9.61
N ARG A 266 9.58 34.36 8.59
CA ARG A 266 9.48 35.72 7.99
C ARG A 266 8.28 35.85 7.05
N TYR A 267 7.85 34.72 6.49
CA TYR A 267 6.78 34.62 5.50
C TYR A 267 5.80 33.51 5.91
N PRO A 268 5.04 33.70 7.00
CA PRO A 268 4.22 32.66 7.59
C PRO A 268 3.00 32.28 6.73
N ALA A 269 2.67 33.06 5.70
CA ALA A 269 1.62 32.70 4.75
C ALA A 269 2.24 31.93 3.58
N PRO A 270 1.83 30.67 3.32
CA PRO A 270 2.36 29.87 2.23
C PRO A 270 2.00 30.49 0.87
N ILE A 271 2.87 30.24 -0.12
CA ILE A 271 2.67 30.59 -1.53
C ILE A 271 2.69 29.35 -2.44
N ASP A 272 3.21 28.23 -1.93
CA ASP A 272 3.02 26.91 -2.52
C ASP A 272 1.68 26.35 -2.06
N HIS A 273 0.85 25.98 -3.02
CA HIS A 273 -0.50 25.51 -2.74
C HIS A 273 -0.81 24.21 -3.48
N ILE A 274 -1.71 23.44 -2.88
CA ILE A 274 -2.43 22.35 -3.54
C ILE A 274 -3.91 22.69 -3.44
N LEU A 275 -4.56 22.89 -4.58
CA LEU A 275 -5.98 23.16 -4.69
C LEU A 275 -6.66 21.91 -5.26
N ALA A 276 -7.84 21.56 -4.74
CA ALA A 276 -8.51 20.32 -5.09
C ALA A 276 -9.99 20.58 -5.38
N GLY A 277 -10.46 20.26 -6.58
CA GLY A 277 -11.87 20.43 -6.99
C GLY A 277 -12.40 19.24 -7.77
N GLY A 278 -13.72 19.21 -7.99
CA GLY A 278 -14.42 18.15 -8.69
C GLY A 278 -14.47 16.81 -7.93
N TRP A 279 -14.14 16.81 -6.64
CA TRP A 279 -14.19 15.62 -5.78
C TRP A 279 -15.61 15.41 -5.26
N ALA A 280 -16.30 14.40 -5.81
CA ALA A 280 -17.61 13.98 -5.36
C ALA A 280 -17.56 12.67 -4.56
N GLY A 281 -18.57 12.43 -3.73
CA GLY A 281 -18.80 11.14 -3.07
C GLY A 281 -17.84 10.84 -1.92
N ASP A 282 -17.20 9.67 -1.97
CA ASP A 282 -16.47 9.06 -0.86
C ASP A 282 -14.99 9.49 -0.74
N VAL A 283 -14.47 10.35 -1.62
CA VAL A 283 -13.04 10.74 -1.53
C VAL A 283 -12.85 11.86 -0.51
N GLN A 284 -12.05 11.59 0.51
CA GLN A 284 -11.65 12.58 1.51
C GLN A 284 -10.51 13.45 0.96
N VAL A 285 -10.75 14.76 0.97
CA VAL A 285 -9.75 15.80 0.67
C VAL A 285 -9.35 16.44 2.01
N PRO A 286 -8.24 16.02 2.64
CA PRO A 286 -7.80 16.59 3.91
C PRO A 286 -7.12 17.96 3.71
N ALA A 287 -6.75 18.60 4.82
CA ALA A 287 -5.77 19.68 4.78
C ALA A 287 -4.43 19.14 4.26
N ALA A 288 -3.71 19.97 3.52
CA ALA A 288 -2.34 19.66 3.10
C ALA A 288 -1.36 19.72 4.28
N GLU A 289 -0.16 19.18 4.11
CA GLU A 289 0.90 19.16 5.11
C GLU A 289 2.15 19.85 4.55
N ILE A 290 2.82 20.66 5.37
CA ILE A 290 4.11 21.28 5.03
C ILE A 290 5.24 20.44 5.63
N HIS A 291 6.23 20.13 4.80
CA HIS A 291 7.41 19.36 5.20
C HIS A 291 8.56 20.33 5.49
N VAL A 292 8.87 20.53 6.77
CA VAL A 292 10.03 21.35 7.17
C VAL A 292 11.34 20.60 7.00
N TYR A 293 12.44 21.33 6.83
CA TYR A 293 13.78 20.75 6.89
C TYR A 293 14.24 20.61 8.34
N GLU A 294 15.11 19.65 8.60
CA GLU A 294 15.72 19.45 9.92
C GLU A 294 16.39 20.72 10.44
N ASN A 295 17.05 21.47 9.55
CA ASN A 295 17.65 22.76 9.85
C ASN A 295 17.02 23.86 8.97
N MET A 296 16.17 24.67 9.59
CA MET A 296 15.47 25.80 8.96
C MET A 296 16.31 27.09 8.88
N GLN A 297 17.62 27.04 9.15
CA GLN A 297 18.50 28.15 8.81
C GLN A 297 18.61 28.25 7.28
N ARG A 298 18.39 29.46 6.73
CA ARG A 298 18.28 29.69 5.28
C ARG A 298 19.38 29.06 4.42
N LYS A 299 20.63 29.06 4.89
CA LYS A 299 21.77 28.47 4.14
C LYS A 299 21.81 26.94 4.20
N ALA A 300 21.13 26.32 5.16
CA ALA A 300 21.11 24.88 5.39
C ALA A 300 19.92 24.17 4.74
N MET A 301 18.83 24.91 4.46
CA MET A 301 17.63 24.41 3.79
C MET A 301 17.94 23.86 2.40
N LEU A 302 17.24 22.82 1.96
CA LEU A 302 17.47 22.18 0.65
C LEU A 302 16.80 22.90 -0.52
N SER A 303 15.82 23.75 -0.23
CA SER A 303 15.17 24.74 -1.09
C SER A 303 14.76 25.90 -0.19
N ASP A 304 14.64 27.11 -0.72
CA ASP A 304 14.05 28.25 -0.03
C ASP A 304 12.53 28.11 0.15
N HIS A 305 11.95 27.08 -0.46
CA HIS A 305 10.59 26.61 -0.22
C HIS A 305 10.59 25.27 0.50
N CYS A 306 9.53 25.00 1.26
CA CYS A 306 9.26 23.69 1.84
C CYS A 306 8.21 22.95 0.99
N PRO A 307 8.36 21.65 0.74
CA PRO A 307 7.35 20.91 0.02
C PRO A 307 6.01 20.91 0.76
N VAL A 308 4.94 20.93 -0.02
CA VAL A 308 3.57 20.78 0.47
C VAL A 308 3.00 19.49 -0.09
N SER A 309 2.41 18.64 0.75
CA SER A 309 1.81 17.37 0.33
C SER A 309 0.32 17.31 0.60
N LEU A 310 -0.40 16.56 -0.23
CA LEU A 310 -1.79 16.19 0.00
C LEU A 310 -1.97 14.70 -0.25
N THR A 311 -2.54 13.98 0.72
CA THR A 311 -2.89 12.56 0.58
C THR A 311 -4.40 12.41 0.45
N LEU A 312 -4.88 12.15 -0.76
CA LEU A 312 -6.28 11.85 -1.02
C LEU A 312 -6.57 10.39 -0.66
N LYS A 313 -7.71 10.09 -0.03
CA LYS A 313 -8.11 8.72 0.32
C LYS A 313 -9.56 8.47 -0.02
N ALA A 314 -9.87 7.31 -0.61
CA ALA A 314 -11.24 6.85 -0.70
C ALA A 314 -11.75 6.47 0.70
N ALA A 315 -12.97 6.86 1.04
CA ALA A 315 -13.65 6.38 2.23
C ALA A 315 -13.93 4.88 2.05
N PRO A 316 -13.69 4.08 3.09
CA PRO A 316 -13.90 2.65 3.02
C PRO A 316 -15.39 2.37 2.84
N LYS A 317 -15.74 1.55 1.85
CA LYS A 317 -17.10 1.04 1.70
C LYS A 317 -17.46 0.15 2.90
N PRO A 318 -18.74 0.09 3.30
CA PRO A 318 -19.17 -0.76 4.40
C PRO A 318 -18.99 -2.23 4.05
N LEU A 319 -18.62 -3.03 5.05
CA LEU A 319 -18.54 -4.48 4.91
C LEU A 319 -19.95 -5.11 4.82
N SER A 320 -20.07 -6.16 4.02
CA SER A 320 -21.26 -7.02 3.97
C SER A 320 -21.49 -7.73 5.31
N ASN A 321 -22.71 -8.22 5.54
CA ASN A 321 -23.01 -8.97 6.76
C ASN A 321 -22.22 -10.28 6.83
N ALA A 322 -21.94 -10.92 5.69
CA ALA A 322 -21.13 -12.13 5.61
C ALA A 322 -19.70 -11.87 6.12
N VAL A 323 -19.02 -10.87 5.56
CA VAL A 323 -17.65 -10.52 5.96
C VAL A 323 -17.63 -10.02 7.41
N LYS A 324 -18.60 -9.20 7.84
CA LYS A 324 -18.71 -8.79 9.26
C LYS A 324 -18.88 -10.00 10.18
N TRP A 325 -19.75 -10.94 9.83
CA TRP A 325 -19.99 -12.13 10.64
C TRP A 325 -18.69 -12.93 10.80
N GLN A 326 -17.97 -13.19 9.71
CA GLN A 326 -16.74 -13.96 9.80
C GLN A 326 -15.59 -13.22 10.50
N THR A 327 -15.40 -11.92 10.22
CA THR A 327 -14.28 -11.13 10.76
C THR A 327 -14.49 -10.59 12.17
N THR A 328 -15.74 -10.37 12.59
CA THR A 328 -16.03 -9.64 13.86
C THR A 328 -16.93 -10.40 14.83
N SER A 329 -17.75 -11.34 14.36
CA SER A 329 -18.65 -12.06 15.25
C SER A 329 -17.87 -12.98 16.18
N LYS A 330 -18.35 -13.10 17.40
CA LYS A 330 -17.80 -14.08 18.36
C LYS A 330 -18.36 -15.47 18.03
N GLU A 331 -19.54 -15.51 17.44
CA GLU A 331 -20.26 -16.68 16.98
C GLU A 331 -19.42 -17.50 16.00
N TYR A 332 -18.85 -16.88 14.96
CA TYR A 332 -17.95 -17.57 14.02
C TYR A 332 -16.79 -18.27 14.75
N ARG A 333 -16.11 -17.55 15.66
CA ARG A 333 -14.98 -18.09 16.42
C ARG A 333 -15.38 -19.25 17.32
N VAL A 334 -16.54 -19.15 17.99
CA VAL A 334 -17.06 -20.23 18.85
C VAL A 334 -17.45 -21.44 18.02
N ILE A 335 -18.20 -21.25 16.93
CA ILE A 335 -18.68 -22.34 16.07
C ILE A 335 -17.52 -23.10 15.44
N THR A 336 -16.59 -22.40 14.79
CA THR A 336 -15.42 -23.03 14.14
C THR A 336 -14.52 -23.75 15.15
N SER A 337 -14.24 -23.12 16.30
CA SER A 337 -13.45 -23.76 17.35
C SER A 337 -14.13 -25.02 17.90
N ALA A 338 -15.45 -24.99 18.09
CA ALA A 338 -16.22 -26.14 18.58
C ALA A 338 -16.25 -27.28 17.56
N ILE A 339 -16.39 -26.97 16.26
CA ILE A 339 -16.31 -27.96 15.18
C ILE A 339 -14.95 -28.65 15.20
N TYR A 340 -13.86 -27.87 15.24
CA TYR A 340 -12.51 -28.44 15.27
C TYR A 340 -12.20 -29.21 16.55
N GLN A 341 -12.70 -28.75 17.70
CA GLN A 341 -12.59 -29.48 18.95
C GLN A 341 -13.29 -30.84 18.87
N SER A 342 -14.52 -30.87 18.35
CA SER A 342 -15.26 -32.11 18.15
C SER A 342 -14.56 -33.06 17.17
N ALA A 343 -14.02 -32.53 16.07
CA ALA A 343 -13.24 -33.31 15.12
C ALA A 343 -11.97 -33.91 15.76
N ALA A 344 -11.27 -33.13 16.59
CA ALA A 344 -10.08 -33.59 17.31
C ALA A 344 -10.42 -34.70 18.32
N ASP A 345 -11.52 -34.55 19.05
CA ASP A 345 -12.00 -35.56 20.00
C ASP A 345 -12.41 -36.86 19.29
N SER A 346 -13.04 -36.76 18.11
CA SER A 346 -13.35 -37.90 17.24
C SER A 346 -12.08 -38.67 16.82
N VAL A 347 -11.02 -37.96 16.43
CA VAL A 347 -9.72 -38.59 16.10
C VAL A 347 -9.09 -39.28 17.31
N ARG A 348 -9.15 -38.67 18.49
CA ARG A 348 -8.58 -39.25 19.73
C ARG A 348 -9.34 -40.47 20.22
N ALA A 349 -10.66 -40.50 20.06
CA ALA A 349 -11.52 -41.55 20.59
C ALA A 349 -11.66 -42.77 19.67
N ARG A 350 -11.37 -42.62 18.37
CA ARG A 350 -11.59 -43.69 17.39
C ARG A 350 -10.44 -44.70 17.34
N SER A 351 -10.76 -45.91 16.88
CA SER A 351 -9.74 -46.88 16.48
C SER A 351 -9.12 -46.46 15.16
N LEU A 352 -7.82 -46.19 15.16
CA LEU A 352 -7.09 -45.68 13.99
C LEU A 352 -6.61 -46.83 13.08
N PRO A 353 -6.55 -46.62 11.75
CA PRO A 353 -6.06 -47.64 10.82
C PRO A 353 -4.60 -48.03 11.08
N GLN A 354 -4.26 -49.30 10.84
CA GLN A 354 -2.86 -49.77 10.84
C GLN A 354 -2.10 -49.33 9.57
N ASN A 355 -2.80 -49.22 8.45
CA ASN A 355 -2.22 -48.71 7.20
C ASN A 355 -1.99 -47.19 7.29
N PRO A 356 -1.03 -46.63 6.52
CA PRO A 356 -0.85 -45.19 6.44
C PRO A 356 -2.18 -44.48 6.13
N TRP A 357 -2.49 -43.45 6.89
CA TRP A 357 -3.74 -42.70 6.75
C TRP A 357 -3.50 -41.20 6.80
N VAL A 358 -4.42 -40.47 6.17
CA VAL A 358 -4.38 -39.00 6.05
C VAL A 358 -5.71 -38.40 6.46
N VAL A 359 -5.66 -37.18 6.98
CA VAL A 359 -6.81 -36.26 6.90
C VAL A 359 -6.61 -35.36 5.70
N VAL A 360 -7.60 -35.32 4.82
CA VAL A 360 -7.64 -34.39 3.69
C VAL A 360 -8.30 -33.10 4.17
N MET A 361 -7.67 -31.96 3.93
CA MET A 361 -8.20 -30.65 4.28
C MET A 361 -8.12 -29.71 3.08
N ASP A 362 -9.15 -28.91 2.87
CA ASP A 362 -8.98 -27.66 2.13
C ASP A 362 -8.09 -26.68 2.93
N ILE A 363 -7.63 -25.62 2.27
CA ILE A 363 -6.84 -24.57 2.90
C ILE A 363 -7.65 -23.30 3.13
N ASP A 364 -8.34 -22.76 2.13
CA ASP A 364 -8.92 -21.42 2.21
C ASP A 364 -10.24 -21.45 2.96
N GLU A 365 -10.37 -20.69 4.04
CA GLU A 365 -11.50 -20.74 4.99
C GLU A 365 -11.66 -22.07 5.74
N THR A 366 -10.68 -22.97 5.57
CA THR A 366 -10.56 -24.23 6.29
C THR A 366 -9.36 -24.22 7.24
N VAL A 367 -8.14 -24.11 6.71
CA VAL A 367 -6.93 -23.97 7.55
C VAL A 367 -6.54 -22.51 7.71
N LEU A 368 -6.52 -21.76 6.61
CA LEU A 368 -6.19 -20.35 6.54
C LEU A 368 -7.46 -19.52 6.46
N ASP A 369 -7.58 -18.52 7.32
CA ASP A 369 -8.62 -17.49 7.28
C ASP A 369 -8.14 -16.32 6.40
N ASN A 370 -8.77 -16.19 5.23
CA ASN A 370 -8.54 -15.15 4.24
C ASN A 370 -9.61 -14.05 4.29
N SER A 371 -10.44 -13.99 5.33
CA SER A 371 -11.48 -12.97 5.47
C SER A 371 -10.95 -11.53 5.44
N ALA A 372 -9.68 -11.32 5.82
CA ALA A 372 -8.98 -10.04 5.68
C ALA A 372 -8.84 -9.58 4.20
N TYR A 373 -8.66 -10.53 3.26
CA TYR A 373 -8.69 -10.23 1.84
C TYR A 373 -10.07 -9.72 1.42
N GLN A 374 -11.13 -10.43 1.79
CA GLN A 374 -12.50 -10.03 1.44
C GLN A 374 -12.85 -8.66 2.04
N ALA A 375 -12.50 -8.42 3.31
CA ALA A 375 -12.70 -7.13 3.96
C ALA A 375 -11.95 -5.99 3.27
N MET A 376 -10.72 -6.23 2.82
CA MET A 376 -9.96 -5.25 2.04
C MET A 376 -10.64 -4.96 0.70
N ARG A 377 -11.05 -5.99 -0.05
CA ARG A 377 -11.69 -5.84 -1.36
C ARG A 377 -13.00 -5.08 -1.24
N GLU A 378 -13.86 -5.45 -0.28
CA GLU A 378 -15.12 -4.76 -0.03
C GLU A 378 -14.90 -3.30 0.34
N ARG A 379 -13.96 -2.98 1.25
CA ARG A 379 -13.64 -1.58 1.60
C ARG A 379 -13.20 -0.74 0.41
N MET A 380 -12.58 -1.36 -0.59
CA MET A 380 -12.20 -0.71 -1.85
C MET A 380 -13.35 -0.65 -2.86
N GLY A 381 -14.53 -1.20 -2.54
CA GLY A 381 -15.65 -1.33 -3.48
C GLY A 381 -15.37 -2.31 -4.62
N LYS A 382 -14.47 -3.28 -4.42
CA LYS A 382 -14.03 -4.23 -5.44
C LYS A 382 -14.45 -5.65 -5.06
N GLY A 383 -14.72 -6.47 -6.07
CA GLY A 383 -14.89 -7.92 -5.90
C GLY A 383 -13.58 -8.69 -6.03
N TYR A 384 -13.67 -10.02 -6.05
CA TYR A 384 -12.55 -10.92 -6.34
C TYR A 384 -11.93 -10.64 -7.73
N SER A 385 -10.61 -10.73 -7.85
CA SER A 385 -9.93 -10.93 -9.13
C SER A 385 -8.76 -11.89 -8.95
N ARG A 386 -8.39 -12.62 -10.01
CA ARG A 386 -7.30 -13.61 -9.97
C ARG A 386 -5.96 -12.96 -9.61
N GLU A 387 -5.71 -11.76 -10.11
CA GLU A 387 -4.48 -11.00 -9.87
C GLU A 387 -4.41 -10.57 -8.41
N SER A 388 -5.47 -9.95 -7.89
CA SER A 388 -5.48 -9.50 -6.49
C SER A 388 -5.43 -10.64 -5.49
N TRP A 389 -6.02 -11.79 -5.83
CA TRP A 389 -5.92 -13.00 -5.02
C TRP A 389 -4.49 -13.57 -5.02
N LYS A 390 -3.84 -13.60 -6.20
CA LYS A 390 -2.43 -13.99 -6.31
C LYS A 390 -1.55 -13.09 -5.44
N ASP A 391 -1.75 -11.78 -5.49
CA ASP A 391 -1.00 -10.82 -4.67
C ASP A 391 -1.24 -11.04 -3.17
N TRP A 392 -2.47 -11.37 -2.77
CA TRP A 392 -2.79 -11.75 -1.38
C TRP A 392 -2.05 -12.99 -0.93
N VAL A 393 -2.04 -14.05 -1.73
CA VAL A 393 -1.33 -15.30 -1.41
C VAL A 393 0.17 -15.06 -1.28
N ILE A 394 0.77 -14.30 -2.20
CA ILE A 394 2.19 -13.90 -2.16
C ILE A 394 2.52 -13.07 -0.91
N SER A 395 1.54 -12.33 -0.38
CA SER A 395 1.76 -11.51 0.81
C SER A 395 1.97 -12.32 2.09
N GLU A 396 1.52 -13.58 2.15
CA GLU A 396 1.68 -14.48 3.30
C GLU A 396 1.09 -13.89 4.60
N LYS A 397 -0.11 -13.32 4.52
CA LYS A 397 -0.79 -12.61 5.64
C LYS A 397 -2.10 -13.23 6.11
N ALA A 398 -2.49 -14.39 5.58
CA ALA A 398 -3.70 -15.06 6.06
C ALA A 398 -3.48 -15.63 7.46
N SER A 399 -4.47 -15.55 8.33
CA SER A 399 -4.42 -16.10 9.70
C SER A 399 -4.90 -17.55 9.74
N LEU A 400 -4.92 -18.19 10.92
CA LEU A 400 -5.53 -19.52 11.07
C LEU A 400 -7.04 -19.41 11.31
N VAL A 401 -7.80 -20.33 10.73
CA VAL A 401 -9.19 -20.56 11.14
C VAL A 401 -9.22 -21.01 12.61
N PRO A 402 -10.12 -20.46 13.46
CA PRO A 402 -10.12 -20.77 14.88
C PRO A 402 -10.30 -22.27 15.17
N GLY A 403 -9.39 -22.83 15.98
CA GLY A 403 -9.42 -24.24 16.40
C GLY A 403 -8.59 -25.21 15.56
N VAL A 404 -8.20 -24.84 14.33
CA VAL A 404 -7.55 -25.78 13.40
C VAL A 404 -6.21 -26.33 13.89
N ALA A 405 -5.41 -25.52 14.59
CA ALA A 405 -4.11 -25.94 15.12
C ALA A 405 -4.24 -27.15 16.07
N GLY A 406 -5.20 -27.10 17.00
CA GLY A 406 -5.43 -28.19 17.94
C GLY A 406 -5.98 -29.46 17.29
N PHE A 407 -6.67 -29.33 16.15
CA PHE A 407 -7.07 -30.47 15.34
C PHE A 407 -5.90 -31.09 14.59
N ILE A 408 -5.05 -30.27 13.96
CA ILE A 408 -3.81 -30.71 13.32
C ILE A 408 -2.92 -31.47 14.32
N ASP A 409 -2.74 -30.93 15.53
CA ASP A 409 -1.98 -31.58 16.60
C ASP A 409 -2.56 -32.96 16.94
N ALA A 410 -3.88 -33.09 17.03
CA ALA A 410 -4.53 -34.37 17.33
C ALA A 410 -4.32 -35.41 16.23
N VAL A 411 -4.38 -35.00 14.95
CA VAL A 411 -4.13 -35.87 13.80
C VAL A 411 -2.70 -36.40 13.82
N LEU A 412 -1.72 -35.51 13.99
CA LEU A 412 -0.31 -35.87 14.00
C LEU A 412 0.07 -36.70 15.23
N ALA A 413 -0.49 -36.40 16.40
CA ALA A 413 -0.30 -37.20 17.62
C ALA A 413 -0.87 -38.62 17.49
N GLY A 414 -1.90 -38.81 16.66
CA GLY A 414 -2.43 -40.13 16.31
C GLY A 414 -1.57 -40.92 15.31
N GLY A 415 -0.44 -40.36 14.85
CA GLY A 415 0.40 -40.96 13.81
C GLY A 415 -0.13 -40.75 12.38
N GLY A 416 -1.15 -39.90 12.22
CA GLY A 416 -1.68 -39.53 10.92
C GLY A 416 -0.84 -38.48 10.20
N LYS A 417 -1.19 -38.25 8.94
CA LYS A 417 -0.61 -37.20 8.10
C LYS A 417 -1.69 -36.26 7.57
N LEU A 418 -1.27 -35.12 7.04
CA LEU A 418 -2.15 -34.13 6.42
C LEU A 418 -1.98 -34.12 4.91
N MET A 419 -3.10 -34.08 4.20
CA MET A 419 -3.16 -33.85 2.76
C MET A 419 -3.94 -32.55 2.52
N LEU A 420 -3.23 -31.47 2.21
CA LEU A 420 -3.81 -30.14 2.00
C LEU A 420 -4.11 -29.94 0.50
N ILE A 421 -5.39 -30.02 0.11
CA ILE A 421 -5.83 -29.90 -1.29
C ILE A 421 -6.55 -28.56 -1.47
N THR A 422 -5.92 -27.62 -2.19
CA THR A 422 -6.42 -26.24 -2.35
C THR A 422 -6.63 -25.84 -3.80
N ASN A 423 -7.56 -24.92 -4.05
CA ASN A 423 -7.77 -24.32 -5.37
C ASN A 423 -6.94 -23.07 -5.66
N ARG A 424 -6.01 -22.72 -4.75
CA ARG A 424 -4.86 -21.86 -5.09
C ARG A 424 -4.09 -22.45 -6.26
N ASP A 425 -3.56 -21.57 -7.10
CA ASP A 425 -2.74 -21.96 -8.25
C ASP A 425 -1.46 -22.65 -7.75
N LYS A 426 -1.11 -23.81 -8.32
CA LYS A 426 0.06 -24.57 -7.88
C LYS A 426 1.37 -23.77 -7.90
N SER A 427 1.47 -22.78 -8.79
CA SER A 427 2.64 -21.88 -8.82
C SER A 427 2.83 -21.06 -7.52
N LEU A 428 1.84 -21.03 -6.64
CA LEU A 428 1.83 -20.33 -5.36
C LEU A 428 1.96 -21.26 -4.14
N ASP A 429 2.22 -22.55 -4.35
CA ASP A 429 2.34 -23.55 -3.27
C ASP A 429 3.41 -23.13 -2.24
N SER A 430 4.55 -22.56 -2.69
CA SER A 430 5.62 -22.12 -1.79
C SER A 430 5.21 -21.01 -0.83
N HIS A 431 4.42 -20.04 -1.31
CA HIS A 431 3.90 -18.95 -0.47
C HIS A 431 2.86 -19.46 0.52
N THR A 432 1.99 -20.37 0.07
CA THR A 432 1.00 -20.99 0.97
C THR A 432 1.68 -21.80 2.08
N TRP A 433 2.72 -22.56 1.73
CA TRP A 433 3.53 -23.31 2.69
C TRP A 433 4.26 -22.39 3.68
N ALA A 434 4.89 -21.31 3.20
CA ALA A 434 5.55 -20.33 4.05
C ALA A 434 4.58 -19.69 5.05
N ASN A 435 3.37 -19.32 4.60
CA ASN A 435 2.34 -18.78 5.48
C ASN A 435 1.91 -19.77 6.57
N LEU A 436 1.68 -21.04 6.22
CA LEU A 436 1.31 -22.09 7.19
C LEU A 436 2.39 -22.30 8.26
N LEU A 437 3.67 -22.31 7.87
CA LEU A 437 4.80 -22.43 8.80
C LEU A 437 4.96 -21.21 9.69
N ALA A 438 4.77 -20.00 9.15
CA ALA A 438 4.84 -18.75 9.91
C ALA A 438 3.79 -18.67 11.02
N LEU A 439 2.66 -19.38 10.88
CA LEU A 439 1.59 -19.49 11.88
C LEU A 439 1.88 -20.55 12.96
N GLY A 440 3.04 -21.22 12.92
CA GLY A 440 3.49 -22.14 13.96
C GLY A 440 2.85 -23.53 13.90
N LEU A 441 2.23 -23.90 12.79
CA LEU A 441 1.72 -25.27 12.61
C LEU A 441 2.89 -26.26 12.54
N PRO A 442 2.79 -27.45 13.18
CA PRO A 442 3.86 -28.45 13.22
C PRO A 442 3.97 -29.26 11.92
N LEU A 443 4.11 -28.57 10.78
CA LEU A 443 4.14 -29.17 9.45
C LEU A 443 5.58 -29.44 9.02
N SER A 444 5.77 -30.57 8.34
CA SER A 444 7.00 -30.93 7.66
C SER A 444 6.66 -31.64 6.35
N ALA A 445 7.64 -31.74 5.44
CA ALA A 445 7.44 -32.51 4.22
C ALA A 445 7.10 -33.99 4.49
N ASP A 446 7.50 -34.54 5.64
CA ASP A 446 7.24 -35.94 6.01
C ASP A 446 5.80 -36.18 6.47
N ASN A 447 5.19 -35.19 7.14
CA ASN A 447 3.87 -35.32 7.74
C ASN A 447 2.76 -34.60 6.95
N THR A 448 3.11 -33.71 6.02
CA THR A 448 2.15 -32.92 5.26
C THR A 448 2.47 -32.90 3.77
N CYS A 449 1.46 -33.15 2.95
CA CYS A 449 1.50 -32.99 1.50
C CYS A 449 0.56 -31.85 1.10
N LEU A 450 1.11 -30.75 0.55
CA LEU A 450 0.34 -29.63 0.01
C LEU A 450 0.25 -29.73 -1.51
N VAL A 451 -0.95 -29.60 -2.07
CA VAL A 451 -1.20 -29.66 -3.51
C VAL A 451 -2.17 -28.57 -3.97
N GLY A 452 -1.63 -27.52 -4.61
CA GLY A 452 -2.42 -26.54 -5.35
C GLY A 452 -2.96 -27.06 -6.67
N ARG A 453 -3.95 -26.35 -7.22
CA ARG A 453 -4.66 -26.71 -8.45
C ARG A 453 -3.83 -26.45 -9.70
N ARG A 454 -3.97 -27.35 -10.68
CA ARG A 454 -3.50 -27.22 -12.06
C ARG A 454 -4.66 -27.29 -13.06
N ALA A 455 -4.35 -27.04 -14.33
CA ALA A 455 -5.32 -27.21 -15.41
C ALA A 455 -5.80 -28.67 -15.55
N GLN A 456 -4.95 -29.65 -15.27
CA GLN A 456 -5.27 -31.08 -15.38
C GLN A 456 -6.41 -31.49 -14.44
N ASP A 457 -6.53 -30.86 -13.26
CA ASP A 457 -7.57 -31.19 -12.29
C ASP A 457 -8.97 -30.99 -12.88
N LYS A 458 -9.17 -29.88 -13.60
CA LYS A 458 -10.43 -29.60 -14.30
C LYS A 458 -10.63 -30.48 -15.53
N GLN A 459 -9.55 -30.80 -16.25
CA GLN A 459 -9.61 -31.63 -17.46
C GLN A 459 -9.91 -33.10 -17.15
N ALA A 460 -9.61 -33.55 -15.93
CA ALA A 460 -9.83 -34.94 -15.52
C ALA A 460 -11.28 -35.25 -15.12
N ILE A 461 -12.13 -34.23 -14.93
CA ILE A 461 -13.55 -34.43 -14.55
C ILE A 461 -14.26 -35.19 -15.67
N ASP A 462 -14.76 -36.37 -15.34
CA ASP A 462 -15.44 -37.29 -16.26
C ASP A 462 -16.88 -37.64 -15.81
N HIS A 463 -17.30 -37.10 -14.67
CA HIS A 463 -18.59 -37.38 -14.01
C HIS A 463 -18.84 -38.86 -13.73
N LYS A 464 -17.78 -39.66 -13.58
CA LYS A 464 -17.83 -41.09 -13.26
C LYS A 464 -16.87 -41.47 -12.15
N THR A 465 -15.60 -41.12 -12.33
CA THR A 465 -14.52 -41.44 -11.40
C THR A 465 -13.90 -40.19 -10.78
N ILE A 466 -13.99 -39.06 -11.49
CA ILE A 466 -13.60 -37.72 -11.03
C ILE A 466 -14.85 -36.84 -11.21
N ILE A 467 -15.48 -36.43 -10.11
CA ILE A 467 -16.73 -35.68 -10.13
C ILE A 467 -16.46 -34.18 -9.94
N ASN A 468 -15.58 -33.83 -8.99
CA ASN A 468 -15.20 -32.44 -8.71
C ASN A 468 -13.70 -32.17 -8.90
N ASP A 469 -13.29 -30.90 -8.86
CA ASP A 469 -11.93 -30.47 -9.20
C ASP A 469 -10.84 -30.96 -8.22
N LYS A 470 -11.23 -31.53 -7.08
CA LYS A 470 -10.31 -32.06 -6.06
C LYS A 470 -10.16 -33.59 -6.11
N ASP A 471 -11.06 -34.29 -6.81
CA ASP A 471 -11.07 -35.76 -6.82
C ASP A 471 -9.82 -36.38 -7.45
N LEU A 472 -9.22 -35.74 -8.46
CA LEU A 472 -7.97 -36.24 -9.05
C LEU A 472 -6.85 -36.28 -7.99
N ARG A 473 -6.75 -35.24 -7.17
CA ARG A 473 -5.73 -35.13 -6.11
C ARG A 473 -6.01 -36.11 -4.98
N ARG A 474 -7.28 -36.36 -4.64
CA ARG A 474 -7.70 -37.43 -3.71
C ARG A 474 -7.38 -38.83 -4.25
N GLN A 475 -7.56 -39.06 -5.55
CA GLN A 475 -7.23 -40.32 -6.20
C GLN A 475 -5.72 -40.58 -6.15
N GLN A 476 -4.90 -39.57 -6.44
CA GLN A 476 -3.44 -39.69 -6.41
C GLN A 476 -2.88 -40.10 -5.04
N ILE A 477 -3.44 -39.58 -3.94
CA ILE A 477 -3.03 -39.98 -2.59
C ILE A 477 -3.43 -41.43 -2.27
N ARG A 478 -4.62 -41.87 -2.72
CA ARG A 478 -5.05 -43.28 -2.58
C ARG A 478 -4.16 -44.23 -3.38
N GLN A 479 -3.60 -43.77 -4.49
CA GLN A 479 -2.68 -44.56 -5.33
C GLN A 479 -1.21 -44.48 -4.86
N GLY A 480 -0.89 -43.58 -3.92
CA GLY A 480 0.48 -43.37 -3.47
C GLY A 480 1.36 -42.62 -4.47
N ASN A 481 0.78 -41.75 -5.28
CA ASN A 481 1.50 -40.88 -6.20
C ASN A 481 1.00 -39.43 -6.16
N PRO A 482 0.92 -38.79 -4.96
CA PRO A 482 0.52 -37.38 -4.87
C PRO A 482 1.58 -36.44 -5.45
N ASP A 483 1.14 -35.36 -6.08
CA ASP A 483 2.01 -34.29 -6.61
C ASP A 483 2.27 -33.21 -5.53
N CYS A 484 2.82 -33.62 -4.39
CA CYS A 484 3.11 -32.76 -3.26
C CYS A 484 4.09 -31.63 -3.63
N LEU A 485 3.95 -30.47 -2.97
CA LEU A 485 5.01 -29.46 -2.93
C LEU A 485 6.33 -30.09 -2.49
N VAL A 486 7.41 -29.76 -3.21
CA VAL A 486 8.77 -30.22 -2.91
C VAL A 486 9.54 -29.12 -2.19
N VAL A 487 9.77 -29.29 -0.88
CA VAL A 487 10.48 -28.32 -0.04
C VAL A 487 12.00 -28.56 -0.07
N ASP A 488 12.45 -29.82 -0.12
CA ASP A 488 13.87 -30.22 -0.06
C ASP A 488 14.32 -31.07 -1.25
N LYS A 489 14.14 -30.54 -2.47
CA LYS A 489 14.53 -31.13 -3.77
C LYS A 489 13.86 -32.47 -4.15
N GLN A 490 13.34 -33.26 -3.21
CA GLN A 490 12.57 -34.47 -3.48
C GLN A 490 11.40 -34.63 -2.49
N MET A 491 10.33 -35.26 -2.97
CA MET A 491 9.20 -35.68 -2.13
C MET A 491 9.60 -36.88 -1.26
N PRO A 492 9.30 -36.88 0.06
CA PRO A 492 9.63 -38.00 0.94
C PRO A 492 9.05 -39.32 0.44
N ALA A 493 9.84 -40.39 0.57
CA ALA A 493 9.44 -41.74 0.14
C ALA A 493 8.18 -42.24 0.85
N SER A 494 7.88 -41.71 2.03
CA SER A 494 6.69 -42.04 2.82
C SER A 494 5.37 -41.64 2.16
N TRP A 495 5.40 -40.82 1.11
CA TRP A 495 4.25 -40.47 0.26
C TRP A 495 4.09 -41.38 -0.97
N LYS A 496 5.10 -42.19 -1.29
CA LYS A 496 5.11 -43.11 -2.45
C LYS A 496 4.42 -44.45 -2.14
N GLN A 497 3.30 -44.39 -1.44
CA GLN A 497 2.50 -45.55 -1.03
C GLN A 497 1.03 -45.13 -0.83
N PRO A 498 0.05 -46.02 -1.05
CA PRO A 498 -1.36 -45.75 -0.79
C PRO A 498 -1.60 -45.25 0.63
N HIS A 499 -2.39 -44.18 0.78
CA HIS A 499 -2.90 -43.74 2.08
C HIS A 499 -4.42 -43.82 2.12
N GLN A 500 -4.95 -44.31 3.25
CA GLN A 500 -6.38 -44.26 3.53
C GLN A 500 -6.79 -42.84 3.93
N ILE A 501 -7.83 -42.29 3.30
CA ILE A 501 -8.43 -41.03 3.75
C ILE A 501 -9.31 -41.33 4.97
N LEU A 502 -8.92 -40.83 6.13
CA LEU A 502 -9.66 -41.00 7.39
C LEU A 502 -10.81 -40.00 7.52
N MET A 503 -10.57 -38.76 7.09
CA MET A 503 -11.50 -37.65 7.19
C MET A 503 -11.24 -36.61 6.10
N GLN A 504 -12.30 -35.91 5.69
CA GLN A 504 -12.30 -34.82 4.72
C GLN A 504 -12.87 -33.57 5.39
N VAL A 505 -12.11 -32.48 5.36
CA VAL A 505 -12.43 -31.24 6.07
C VAL A 505 -12.40 -30.08 5.08
N GLY A 506 -13.44 -29.26 5.07
CA GLY A 506 -13.53 -28.13 4.16
C GLY A 506 -14.60 -27.13 4.54
N ASP A 507 -14.66 -26.00 3.88
CA ASP A 507 -15.73 -25.00 3.98
C ASP A 507 -16.73 -25.12 2.81
N ASN A 508 -16.37 -25.84 1.75
CA ASN A 508 -17.18 -26.09 0.58
C ASN A 508 -17.60 -27.57 0.51
N ILE A 509 -18.80 -27.88 0.00
CA ILE A 509 -19.23 -29.26 -0.13
C ILE A 509 -18.38 -30.07 -1.13
N GLU A 510 -17.78 -29.40 -2.11
CA GLU A 510 -16.84 -29.99 -3.07
C GLU A 510 -15.49 -30.39 -2.42
N ASP A 511 -15.28 -30.04 -1.15
CA ASP A 511 -14.17 -30.54 -0.34
C ASP A 511 -14.39 -31.98 0.14
N VAL A 512 -15.60 -32.51 -0.05
CA VAL A 512 -15.91 -33.93 0.08
C VAL A 512 -15.80 -34.60 -1.28
N GLU A 513 -15.23 -35.81 -1.30
CA GLU A 513 -15.09 -36.59 -2.52
C GLU A 513 -16.43 -36.87 -3.22
N PHE A 514 -16.39 -36.84 -4.55
CA PHE A 514 -17.49 -37.28 -5.42
C PHE A 514 -18.82 -36.53 -5.25
N ILE A 515 -18.77 -35.28 -4.78
CA ILE A 515 -19.94 -34.44 -4.55
C ILE A 515 -19.73 -33.07 -5.22
N THR A 516 -20.78 -32.54 -5.84
CA THR A 516 -20.92 -31.15 -6.28
C THR A 516 -21.99 -30.43 -5.46
N GLN A 517 -22.08 -29.10 -5.61
CA GLN A 517 -23.11 -28.34 -4.93
C GLN A 517 -24.53 -28.76 -5.35
N GLU A 518 -24.72 -29.15 -6.60
CA GLU A 518 -26.01 -29.49 -7.19
C GLU A 518 -26.51 -30.89 -6.81
N ASP A 519 -25.60 -31.85 -6.58
CA ASP A 519 -25.95 -33.25 -6.32
C ASP A 519 -25.79 -33.67 -4.85
N ALA A 520 -25.35 -32.76 -3.99
CA ALA A 520 -25.15 -33.01 -2.57
C ALA A 520 -26.45 -33.46 -1.85
N ASP A 521 -26.41 -34.65 -1.26
CA ASP A 521 -27.45 -35.15 -0.35
C ASP A 521 -27.09 -34.80 1.10
N VAL A 522 -27.79 -33.81 1.65
CA VAL A 522 -27.58 -33.32 3.03
C VAL A 522 -27.84 -34.41 4.07
N ASP A 523 -28.86 -35.26 3.90
CA ASP A 523 -29.18 -36.31 4.87
C ASP A 523 -28.11 -37.42 4.86
N ALA A 524 -27.52 -37.71 3.69
CA ALA A 524 -26.38 -38.62 3.59
C ALA A 524 -25.13 -38.03 4.24
N LEU A 525 -24.87 -36.73 4.05
CA LEU A 525 -23.73 -36.03 4.65
C LEU A 525 -23.85 -35.89 6.17
N LEU A 526 -25.05 -35.64 6.70
CA LEU A 526 -25.28 -35.57 8.14
C LEU A 526 -24.95 -36.88 8.86
N LYS A 527 -25.10 -38.03 8.20
CA LYS A 527 -24.70 -39.34 8.75
C LYS A 527 -23.17 -39.53 8.79
N ARG A 528 -22.44 -38.78 7.96
CA ARG A 528 -20.97 -38.80 7.85
C ARG A 528 -20.29 -37.72 8.71
N TRP A 529 -21.05 -36.68 9.06
CA TRP A 529 -20.60 -35.56 9.85
C TRP A 529 -19.97 -36.00 11.18
N GLY A 530 -18.80 -35.45 11.52
CA GLY A 530 -18.07 -35.78 12.74
C GLY A 530 -17.32 -37.12 12.68
N GLY A 531 -17.65 -37.98 11.71
CA GLY A 531 -17.01 -39.27 11.47
C GLY A 531 -15.88 -39.18 10.45
N ASP A 532 -16.23 -39.00 9.18
CA ASP A 532 -15.28 -38.88 8.05
C ASP A 532 -15.46 -37.58 7.25
N VAL A 533 -16.45 -36.75 7.59
CA VAL A 533 -16.69 -35.44 6.96
C VAL A 533 -16.83 -34.37 8.04
N ILE A 534 -16.22 -33.21 7.81
CA ILE A 534 -16.37 -31.99 8.59
C ILE A 534 -16.54 -30.82 7.62
N VAL A 535 -17.58 -30.01 7.78
CA VAL A 535 -17.78 -28.79 6.97
C VAL A 535 -17.70 -27.56 7.87
N LEU A 536 -17.14 -26.47 7.38
CA LEU A 536 -17.03 -25.20 8.10
C LEU A 536 -17.94 -24.14 7.48
N PRO A 537 -18.40 -23.15 8.27
CA PRO A 537 -19.18 -22.06 7.73
C PRO A 537 -18.29 -21.06 6.98
N ASN A 538 -18.58 -20.86 5.69
CA ASN A 538 -18.06 -19.74 4.90
C ASN A 538 -19.20 -19.01 4.18
N PRO A 539 -19.75 -17.92 4.77
CA PRO A 539 -20.77 -17.12 4.12
C PRO A 539 -20.21 -16.09 3.13
N MET A 540 -18.89 -15.95 2.99
CA MET A 540 -18.29 -14.91 2.14
C MET A 540 -18.26 -15.32 0.67
N TYR A 541 -18.02 -16.59 0.38
CA TYR A 541 -18.01 -17.16 -0.97
C TYR A 541 -18.11 -18.69 -0.93
N GLY A 542 -18.32 -19.31 -2.08
CA GLY A 542 -18.35 -20.76 -2.26
C GLY A 542 -18.93 -21.12 -3.62
N SER A 543 -19.25 -22.40 -3.83
CA SER A 543 -20.03 -22.87 -4.98
C SER A 543 -21.55 -22.68 -4.80
N TRP A 544 -21.99 -22.28 -3.60
CA TRP A 544 -23.39 -22.09 -3.20
C TRP A 544 -24.03 -20.79 -3.69
#